data_AF-A4WUK0-F1
#
_entry.id   AF-A4WUK0-F1
#
_cell.length_a   1.000
_cell.length_b   1.000
_cell.length_c   1.000
_cell.angle_alpha   90.00
_cell.angle_beta   90.00
_cell.angle_gamma   90.00
#
_symmetry.space_group_name_H-M   'P 1'
#
loop_
_entity.id
_entity.type
_entity.pdbx_description
1 polymer ?
#
loop_
_entity_poly.entity_id
_entity_poly.type
_entity_poly.pdbx_seq_one_letter_code
_entity_poly.pdbx_strand_id
1 'polypeptide(L)' 'MTRAIPQIPPALTLNRPLPPVARALFGLGLLVLRWEERRQTRLGLSRLDPHLLRDIGLTARAAEIEASKPFWQE' A
#
# COMPACT_ATOMS: atom_id res chain seq x y z
N MET A 1 -53.18 -23.40 20.04
CA MET A 1 -52.47 -22.15 19.71
C MET A 1 -51.05 -22.49 19.28
N THR A 2 -50.82 -22.66 17.98
CA THR A 2 -49.51 -23.03 17.41
C THR A 2 -48.75 -21.76 17.05
N ARG A 3 -47.68 -21.46 17.78
CA ARG A 3 -46.86 -20.27 17.56
C ARG A 3 -45.93 -20.52 16.35
N ALA A 4 -46.17 -19.82 15.25
CA ALA A 4 -45.28 -19.85 14.09
C ALA A 4 -43.93 -19.25 14.48
N ILE A 5 -42.85 -20.03 14.31
CA ILE A 5 -41.47 -19.57 14.50
C ILE A 5 -41.13 -18.68 13.29
N PRO A 6 -40.65 -17.43 13.49
CA PRO A 6 -40.20 -16.61 12.38
C PRO A 6 -38.94 -17.23 11.78
N GLN A 7 -39.03 -17.62 10.50
CA GLN A 7 -37.89 -18.08 9.71
C GLN A 7 -36.96 -16.87 9.51
N ILE A 8 -35.76 -16.89 10.10
CA ILE A 8 -34.75 -15.87 9.81
C ILE A 8 -34.27 -16.13 8.37
N PRO A 9 -34.32 -15.15 7.45
CA PRO A 9 -33.83 -15.37 6.09
C PRO A 9 -32.35 -15.77 6.14
N PRO A 10 -31.90 -16.70 5.28
CA PRO A 10 -30.50 -17.08 5.24
C PRO A 10 -29.67 -15.81 4.99
N ALA A 11 -28.71 -15.56 5.88
CA ALA A 11 -27.77 -14.46 5.70
C ALA A 11 -27.18 -14.57 4.29
N LEU A 12 -27.30 -13.50 3.51
CA LEU A 12 -26.72 -13.40 2.17
C LEU A 12 -25.19 -13.41 2.30
N THR A 13 -24.59 -14.60 2.41
CA THR A 13 -23.15 -14.80 2.34
C THR A 13 -22.71 -14.61 0.89
N LEU A 14 -22.44 -13.35 0.53
CA LEU A 14 -21.90 -13.01 -0.79
C LEU A 14 -20.40 -13.35 -0.86
N ASN A 15 -20.06 -14.64 -0.73
CA ASN A 15 -18.69 -15.12 -0.90
C ASN A 15 -18.37 -15.31 -2.39
N ARG A 16 -18.50 -14.25 -3.18
CA ARG A 16 -18.21 -14.29 -4.61
C ARG A 16 -16.73 -13.97 -4.81
N PRO A 17 -15.91 -14.90 -5.34
CA PRO A 17 -14.52 -14.59 -5.64
C PRO A 17 -14.47 -13.46 -6.67
N LEU A 18 -13.57 -12.49 -6.46
CA LEU A 18 -13.40 -11.39 -7.40
C LEU A 18 -13.06 -11.96 -8.79
N PRO A 19 -13.68 -11.44 -9.87
CA PRO A 19 -13.31 -11.80 -11.24
C PRO A 19 -11.80 -11.65 -11.44
N PRO A 20 -11.16 -12.54 -12.22
CA PRO A 20 -9.70 -12.55 -12.38
C PRO A 20 -9.15 -11.22 -12.88
N VAL A 21 -9.87 -10.53 -13.77
CA VAL A 21 -9.53 -9.19 -14.27
C VAL A 21 -9.54 -8.16 -13.14
N ALA A 22 -10.56 -8.16 -12.28
CA ALA A 22 -10.64 -7.25 -11.15
C ALA A 22 -9.47 -7.45 -10.18
N ARG A 23 -9.06 -8.71 -9.93
CA ARG A 23 -7.88 -9.00 -9.12
C ARG A 23 -6.59 -8.48 -9.75
N ALA A 24 -6.44 -8.64 -11.07
CA ALA A 24 -5.26 -8.14 -11.79
C ALA A 24 -5.18 -6.60 -11.72
N LEU A 25 -6.29 -5.91 -11.97
CA LEU A 25 -6.36 -4.44 -11.84
C LEU A 25 -6.05 -3.98 -10.42
N PHE A 26 -6.59 -4.67 -9.41
CA PHE A 26 -6.27 -4.38 -8.02
C PHE A 26 -4.77 -4.57 -7.72
N GLY A 27 -4.18 -5.67 -8.19
CA GLY A 27 -2.75 -5.93 -8.06
C GLY A 27 -1.88 -4.85 -8.73
N LEU A 28 -2.26 -4.40 -9.93
CA LEU A 28 -1.60 -3.28 -10.60
C LEU A 28 -1.74 -1.98 -9.80
N GLY A 29 -2.91 -1.72 -9.23
CA GLY A 29 -3.14 -0.58 -8.34
C GLY A 29 -2.20 -0.60 -7.13
N LEU A 30 -2.06 -1.76 -6.46
CA LEU A 30 -1.11 -1.93 -5.35
C LEU A 30 0.35 -1.71 -5.78
N LEU A 31 0.73 -2.16 -6.99
CA LEU A 31 2.06 -1.95 -7.52
C LEU A 31 2.34 -0.46 -7.74
N VAL A 32 1.40 0.28 -8.34
CA VAL A 32 1.49 1.72 -8.55
C VAL A 32 1.57 2.47 -7.22
N LEU A 33 0.76 2.08 -6.23
CA LEU A 33 0.80 2.68 -4.89
C LEU A 33 2.16 2.51 -4.22
N ARG A 34 2.78 1.31 -4.34
CA ARG A 34 4.14 1.08 -3.82
C ARG A 34 5.19 1.95 -4.51
N TRP A 35 5.07 2.14 -5.83
CA TRP A 35 5.99 3.03 -6.56
C TRP A 35 5.81 4.48 -6.15
N GLU A 36 4.58 4.94 -5.92
CA GLU A 36 4.31 6.29 -5.42
C GLU A 36 4.88 6.49 -4.01
N GLU A 37 4.69 5.53 -3.10
CA GLU A 37 5.26 5.56 -1.75
C GLU A 37 6.79 5.67 -1.80
N ARG A 38 7.46 4.84 -2.62
CA ARG A 38 8.92 4.91 -2.81
C ARG A 38 9.37 6.26 -3.34
N ARG A 39 8.64 6.78 -4.33
CA ARG A 39 8.94 8.10 -4.91
C ARG A 39 8.83 9.20 -3.86
N GLN A 40 7.79 9.20 -3.04
CA GLN A 40 7.62 10.19 -1.98
C GLN A 40 8.72 10.10 -0.91
N THR A 41 9.06 8.88 -0.47
CA THR A 41 10.14 8.67 0.50
C THR A 41 11.48 9.17 -0.02
N ARG A 42 11.83 8.86 -1.28
CA ARG A 42 13.08 9.31 -1.90
C ARG A 42 13.14 10.83 -2.09
N LEU A 43 12.03 11.44 -2.49
CA LEU A 43 11.93 12.90 -2.54
C LEU A 43 12.07 13.51 -1.14
N GLY A 44 11.47 12.89 -0.12
CA GLY A 44 11.62 13.29 1.28
C GLY A 44 13.08 13.24 1.73
N LEU A 45 13.78 12.13 1.47
CA LEU A 45 15.21 11.97 1.76
C LEU A 45 16.07 13.02 1.06
N SER A 46 15.77 13.36 -0.20
CA SER A 46 16.51 14.40 -0.92
C SER A 46 16.31 15.82 -0.39
N ARG A 47 15.24 16.05 0.39
CA ARG A 47 14.87 17.37 0.93
C ARG A 47 15.19 17.54 2.41
N LEU A 48 15.55 16.45 3.10
CA LEU A 48 15.87 16.46 4.51
C LEU A 48 17.24 17.12 4.73
N ASP A 49 17.29 18.05 5.69
CA ASP A 49 18.55 18.67 6.10
C ASP A 49 19.51 17.63 6.72
N PRO A 50 20.83 17.85 6.64
CA PRO A 50 21.82 16.89 7.13
C PRO A 50 21.69 16.52 8.62
N HIS A 51 21.16 17.43 9.45
CA HIS A 51 20.93 17.15 10.87
C HIS A 51 19.77 16.17 11.07
N LEU A 52 18.66 16.34 10.37
CA LEU A 52 17.51 15.43 10.42
C LEU A 52 17.86 14.04 9.89
N LEU A 53 18.71 13.96 8.86
CA LEU A 53 19.25 12.68 8.38
C LEU A 53 20.03 11.96 9.48
N ARG A 54 20.86 12.69 10.24
CA ARG A 54 21.61 12.10 11.37
C ARG A 54 20.70 11.64 12.50
N ASP A 55 19.61 12.36 12.77
CA ASP A 55 18.65 11.99 13.82
C ASP A 55 17.96 10.64 13.51
N ILE A 56 17.73 10.34 12.22
CA ILE A 56 17.24 9.03 11.76
C ILE A 56 18.36 8.03 11.44
N GLY A 57 19.61 8.35 11.77
CA GLY A 57 20.78 7.47 11.60
C GLY A 57 21.29 7.32 10.16
N LEU A 58 20.89 8.20 9.24
CA LEU A 58 21.35 8.22 7.85
C LEU A 58 22.46 9.25 7.63
N THR A 59 23.40 8.90 6.76
CA THR A 59 24.38 9.86 6.23
C THR A 59 23.80 10.58 5.01
N ALA A 60 24.24 11.81 4.75
CA ALA A 60 23.88 12.54 3.52
C ALA A 60 24.16 11.70 2.26
N ARG A 61 25.31 11.01 2.22
CA ARG A 61 25.67 10.15 1.09
C ARG A 61 24.72 8.96 0.91
N ALA A 62 24.33 8.30 2.00
CA ALA A 62 23.37 7.21 1.94
C ALA A 62 21.98 7.70 1.47
N ALA A 63 21.54 8.86 1.95
CA ALA A 63 20.28 9.49 1.54
C ALA A 63 20.29 9.84 0.04
N GLU A 64 21.40 10.38 -0.49
CA GLU A 64 21.55 10.66 -1.93
C GLU A 64 21.49 9.39 -2.78
N ILE A 65 22.21 8.34 -2.35
CA ILE A 65 22.19 7.05 -3.06
C ILE A 65 20.77 6.52 -3.13
N GLU A 66 20.05 6.51 -2.01
CA GLU A 66 18.66 6.07 -1.96
C GLU A 66 17.74 6.97 -2.81
N ALA A 67 17.90 8.29 -2.73
CA ALA A 67 17.12 9.25 -3.51
C ALA A 67 17.33 9.10 -5.03
N SER A 68 18.52 8.66 -5.44
CA SER A 68 18.86 8.44 -6.86
C SER A 68 18.30 7.14 -7.45
N LYS A 69 17.79 6.22 -6.62
CA LYS A 69 17.30 4.94 -7.10
C LYS A 69 16.03 5.10 -7.97
N PRO A 70 15.90 4.33 -9.07
CA PRO A 70 14.69 4.32 -9.87
C PRO A 70 13.48 3.78 -9.10
N PHE A 71 12.28 4.32 -9.33
CA PHE A 71 11.08 3.98 -8.54
C PHE A 71 10.70 2.49 -8.52
N TRP A 72 11.09 1.74 -9.56
CA TRP A 72 10.83 0.30 -9.66
C TRP A 72 11.81 -0.57 -8.87
N GLN A 73 12.94 -0.01 -8.44
CA GLN A 73 14.01 -0.73 -7.74
C GLN A 73 13.84 -0.61 -6.21
N GLU A 74 14.26 -1.65 -5.49
CA GLU A 74 14.37 -1.70 -4.02
C GLU A 74 15.73 -1.19 -3.54
#